data_AF-A0A2S7VPG3-F1
#
_entry.id   AF-A0A2S7VPG3-F1
#
_cell.length_a   1.000
_cell.length_b   1.000
_cell.length_c   1.000
_cell.angle_alpha   90.00
_cell.angle_beta   90.00
_cell.angle_gamma   90.00
#
_symmetry.space_group_name_H-M   'P 1'
#
loop_
_entity.id
_entity.type
_entity.pdbx_description
1 polymer ?
#
loop_
_entity_poly.entity_id
_entity_poly.type
_entity_poly.pdbx_seq_one_letter_code
_entity_poly.pdbx_strand_id
1 'polypeptide(L)'
;MKFKLALLTLLSFNTASASEIFLFDQVTAFKLGGVQHSLSGIEKYTGQRIRIEWQQSPYEKPQRLDRCVGTFQQAMNQPERYYLHVELSESTFISCEIGIKETLLVD
;
A
#
# COMPACT_ATOMS: atom_id res chain seq x y z
N MET A 1 28.04 20.91 -46.20
CA MET A 1 26.70 21.30 -45.70
C MET A 1 25.73 20.18 -46.07
N LYS A 2 24.96 19.52 -45.21
CA LYS A 2 24.49 19.74 -43.83
C LYS A 2 24.30 18.36 -43.18
N PHE A 3 24.73 18.22 -41.93
CA PHE A 3 24.28 17.14 -41.06
C PHE A 3 22.75 17.24 -40.91
N LYS A 4 22.04 16.13 -41.09
CA LYS A 4 20.68 15.98 -40.56
C LYS A 4 20.69 14.84 -39.55
N LEU A 5 21.07 15.21 -38.33
CA LEU A 5 20.61 14.56 -37.11
C LEU A 5 19.12 14.91 -36.96
N ALA A 6 18.28 13.88 -36.86
CA ALA A 6 16.97 13.85 -36.20
C ALA A 6 16.34 12.50 -36.59
N LEU A 7 15.80 11.67 -35.71
CA LEU A 7 15.08 12.01 -34.49
C LEU A 7 15.04 10.74 -33.61
N LEU A 8 15.71 10.78 -32.46
CA LEU A 8 15.52 9.81 -31.37
C LEU A 8 14.15 10.07 -30.73
N THR A 9 13.10 9.44 -31.20
CA THR A 9 11.80 9.46 -30.49
C THR A 9 11.04 8.14 -30.69
N LEU A 10 11.60 7.05 -30.20
CA LEU A 10 10.85 5.80 -29.94
C LEU A 10 11.26 5.22 -28.59
N LEU A 11 11.39 6.07 -27.57
CA LEU A 11 11.21 5.64 -26.19
C LEU A 11 9.75 5.91 -25.86
N SER A 12 8.87 5.05 -26.40
CA SER A 12 7.55 4.84 -25.84
C SER A 12 7.77 4.50 -24.37
N PHE A 13 7.45 5.46 -23.49
CA PHE A 13 7.39 5.24 -22.06
C PHE A 13 6.37 4.13 -21.83
N ASN A 14 6.86 2.90 -21.68
CA ASN A 14 6.10 1.88 -20.98
C ASN A 14 5.97 2.43 -19.56
N THR A 15 4.86 3.08 -19.25
CA THR A 15 4.45 3.31 -17.86
C THR A 15 4.11 1.95 -17.29
N ALA A 16 5.14 1.18 -16.93
CA ALA A 16 4.98 0.09 -16.01
C ALA A 16 4.51 0.75 -14.71
N SER A 17 3.21 0.64 -14.43
CA SER A 17 2.66 1.08 -13.17
C SER A 17 3.35 0.27 -12.07
N ALA A 18 4.17 0.94 -11.26
CA ALA A 18 4.86 0.31 -10.16
C ALA A 18 3.87 0.09 -9.02
N SER A 19 3.84 -1.10 -8.45
CA SER A 19 3.20 -1.30 -7.16
C SER A 19 3.85 -0.40 -6.11
N GLU A 20 3.03 0.29 -5.33
CA GLU A 20 3.44 1.06 -4.17
C GLU A 20 3.20 0.23 -2.89
N ILE A 21 4.22 0.17 -2.04
CA ILE A 21 4.16 -0.55 -0.76
C ILE A 21 4.09 0.47 0.37
N PHE A 22 3.07 0.36 1.20
CA PHE A 22 2.84 1.19 2.37
C PHE A 22 3.06 0.39 3.64
N LEU A 23 3.88 0.93 4.53
CA LEU A 23 4.34 0.26 5.74
C LEU A 23 3.84 1.01 6.96
N PHE A 24 2.82 0.47 7.61
CA PHE A 24 2.23 1.02 8.82
C PHE A 24 2.87 0.40 10.03
N ASP A 25 3.57 1.20 10.83
CA ASP A 25 3.99 0.78 12.17
C ASP A 25 2.79 0.71 13.13
N GLN A 26 1.82 1.61 12.96
CA GLN A 26 0.57 1.57 13.69
C GLN A 26 -0.61 1.80 12.75
N VAL A 27 -1.60 0.92 12.77
CA VAL A 27 -2.89 1.15 12.11
C VAL A 27 -3.82 1.85 13.11
N THR A 28 -4.42 2.97 12.70
CA THR A 28 -5.32 3.74 13.58
C THR A 28 -6.78 3.69 13.14
N ALA A 29 -7.03 3.54 11.84
CA ALA A 29 -8.40 3.41 11.33
C ALA A 29 -8.40 2.77 9.94
N PHE A 30 -9.50 2.08 9.62
CA PHE A 30 -9.82 1.70 8.25
C PHE A 30 -11.30 1.95 7.95
N LYS A 31 -11.60 2.21 6.69
CA LYS A 31 -12.97 2.34 6.17
C LYS A 31 -13.08 1.49 4.92
N LEU A 32 -13.97 0.50 4.97
CA LEU A 32 -14.33 -0.37 3.85
C LEU A 32 -15.81 -0.16 3.53
N GLY A 33 -16.15 -0.10 2.24
CA GLY A 33 -17.50 0.16 1.75
C GLY A 33 -17.64 1.47 0.97
N GLY A 34 -18.65 1.51 0.10
CA GLY A 34 -18.82 2.57 -0.90
C GLY A 34 -17.80 2.45 -2.04
N VAL A 35 -17.55 3.57 -2.74
CA VAL A 35 -16.66 3.62 -3.92
C VAL A 35 -15.18 3.62 -3.55
N GLN A 36 -14.85 4.14 -2.35
CA GLN A 36 -13.47 4.38 -1.93
C GLN A 36 -13.21 3.78 -0.55
N HIS A 37 -12.16 2.99 -0.47
CA HIS A 37 -11.62 2.41 0.74
C HIS A 37 -10.44 3.24 1.24
N SER A 38 -10.17 3.14 2.54
CA SER A 38 -9.03 3.84 3.12
C SER A 38 -8.48 3.13 4.33
N LEU A 39 -7.17 3.30 4.54
CA LEU A 39 -6.45 2.89 5.73
C LEU A 39 -5.61 4.08 6.21
N SER A 40 -5.57 4.30 7.52
CA SER A 40 -4.82 5.39 8.13
C SER A 40 -4.01 4.88 9.31
N GLY A 41 -2.87 5.52 9.54
CA GLY A 41 -1.95 5.07 10.57
C GLY A 41 -0.66 5.88 10.60
N ILE A 42 0.34 5.35 11.30
CA ILE A 42 1.69 5.89 11.38
C ILE A 42 2.60 5.07 10.48
N GLU A 43 3.31 5.74 9.57
CA GLU A 43 4.25 5.10 8.66
C GLU A 43 5.53 4.68 9.41
N LYS A 44 6.03 3.48 9.11
CA LYS A 44 7.14 2.85 9.81
C LYS A 44 8.47 3.59 9.73
N TYR A 45 8.78 4.20 8.59
CA TYR A 45 10.11 4.79 8.40
C TYR A 45 10.15 6.28 8.75
N THR A 46 9.08 7.03 8.46
CA THR A 46 9.04 8.46 8.75
C THR A 46 8.41 8.79 10.10
N GLY A 47 7.65 7.87 10.71
CA GLY A 47 6.83 8.16 11.89
C GLY A 47 5.69 9.15 11.62
N GLN A 48 5.43 9.48 10.35
CA GLN A 48 4.38 10.42 9.97
C GLN A 48 3.03 9.73 9.90
N ARG A 49 1.97 10.50 10.17
CA ARG A 49 0.61 10.03 9.90
C ARG A 49 0.38 9.98 8.40
N ILE A 50 0.03 8.81 7.90
CA ILE A 50 -0.34 8.59 6.50
C ILE A 50 -1.77 8.08 6.39
N ARG A 51 -2.36 8.33 5.22
CA ARG A 51 -3.65 7.79 4.81
C ARG A 51 -3.53 7.37 3.37
N ILE A 52 -3.79 6.09 3.11
CA ILE A 52 -3.85 5.53 1.77
C ILE A 52 -5.32 5.31 1.40
N GLU A 53 -5.63 5.49 0.13
CA GLU A 53 -6.97 5.34 -0.40
C GLU A 53 -6.92 4.54 -1.70
N TRP A 54 -7.88 3.64 -1.87
CA TRP A 54 -7.99 2.82 -3.07
C TRP A 54 -9.45 2.62 -3.42
N GLN A 55 -9.72 2.33 -4.68
CA GLN A 55 -11.07 2.07 -5.16
C GLN A 55 -11.35 0.58 -5.14
N GLN A 56 -12.62 0.22 -4.95
CA GLN A 56 -13.05 -1.13 -5.22
C GLN A 56 -13.04 -1.35 -6.73
N SER A 57 -12.11 -2.17 -7.23
CA SER A 57 -12.10 -2.47 -8.66
C SER A 57 -13.31 -3.36 -9.00
N PRO A 58 -14.08 -3.05 -10.07
CA PRO A 58 -15.22 -3.87 -10.49
C PRO A 58 -14.78 -5.27 -10.98
N TYR A 59 -13.49 -5.45 -11.24
CA TYR A 59 -12.88 -6.71 -11.66
C TYR A 59 -12.14 -7.42 -10.52
N GLU A 60 -12.08 -6.82 -9.33
CA GLU A 60 -11.44 -7.42 -8.19
C GLU A 60 -12.32 -8.53 -7.61
N LYS A 61 -11.69 -9.64 -7.21
CA LYS A 61 -12.37 -10.67 -6.42
C LYS A 61 -12.54 -10.10 -5.00
N PRO A 62 -13.76 -9.83 -4.52
CA PRO A 62 -13.99 -9.21 -3.19
C PRO A 62 -13.29 -9.96 -2.05
N GLN A 63 -13.15 -11.27 -2.23
CA GLN A 63 -12.45 -12.22 -1.35
C GLN A 63 -11.01 -11.81 -0.98
N ARG A 64 -10.31 -10.98 -1.76
CA ARG A 64 -8.96 -10.52 -1.39
C ARG A 64 -9.02 -9.52 -0.23
N LEU A 65 -9.80 -8.46 -0.40
CA LEU A 65 -9.97 -7.44 0.61
C LEU A 65 -10.64 -7.99 1.87
N ASP A 66 -11.63 -8.88 1.71
CA ASP A 66 -12.33 -9.53 2.83
C ASP A 66 -11.37 -10.30 3.74
N ARG A 67 -10.36 -10.98 3.16
CA ARG A 67 -9.32 -11.68 3.92
C ARG A 67 -8.39 -10.73 4.66
N CYS A 68 -8.21 -9.51 4.16
CA CYS A 68 -7.34 -8.50 4.76
C CYS A 68 -7.98 -7.72 5.91
N VAL A 69 -9.31 -7.75 6.04
CA VAL A 69 -10.01 -7.07 7.14
C VAL A 69 -9.53 -7.59 8.50
N GLY A 70 -9.40 -8.91 8.65
CA GLY A 70 -8.87 -9.51 9.88
C GLY A 70 -7.45 -9.05 10.20
N THR A 71 -6.60 -8.96 9.18
CA THR A 71 -5.22 -8.45 9.29
C THR A 71 -5.19 -6.99 9.73
N PHE A 72 -6.05 -6.13 9.15
CA PHE A 72 -6.16 -4.72 9.54
C PHE A 72 -6.61 -4.58 10.99
N GLN A 73 -7.63 -5.34 11.40
CA GLN A 73 -8.11 -5.37 12.78
C GLN A 73 -7.02 -5.86 13.76
N GLN A 74 -6.27 -6.90 13.38
CA GLN A 74 -5.20 -7.44 14.21
C GLN A 74 -4.08 -6.42 14.44
N ALA A 75 -3.63 -5.75 13.37
CA ALA A 75 -2.60 -4.71 13.46
C ALA A 75 -3.09 -3.49 14.27
N MET A 76 -4.37 -3.13 14.15
CA MET A 76 -4.98 -2.03 14.90
C MET A 76 -5.15 -2.36 16.40
N ASN A 77 -5.49 -3.61 16.73
CA ASN A 77 -5.75 -4.03 18.11
C ASN A 77 -4.47 -4.33 18.92
N GLN A 78 -3.36 -4.66 18.24
CA GLN A 78 -2.08 -4.98 18.87
C GLN A 78 -0.94 -4.15 18.24
N PRO A 79 -1.00 -2.81 18.34
CA PRO A 79 -0.07 -1.91 17.64
C PRO A 79 1.37 -2.03 18.11
N GLU A 80 1.61 -2.49 19.35
CA GLU A 80 2.98 -2.73 19.87
C GLU A 80 3.59 -4.04 19.34
N ARG A 81 2.77 -4.95 18.82
CA ARG A 81 3.21 -6.28 18.39
C ARG A 81 3.35 -6.42 16.88
N TYR A 82 2.52 -5.72 16.12
CA TYR A 82 2.43 -5.91 14.68
C TYR A 82 2.62 -4.63 13.91
N TYR A 83 3.27 -4.74 12.75
CA TYR A 83 3.23 -3.74 11.69
C TYR A 83 2.44 -4.33 10.50
N LEU A 84 1.89 -3.46 9.65
CA LEU A 84 1.09 -3.85 8.50
C LEU A 84 1.73 -3.36 7.20
N HIS A 85 1.86 -4.27 6.23
CA HIS A 85 2.24 -3.98 4.86
C HIS A 85 0.97 -3.96 4.01
N VAL A 86 0.83 -2.94 3.16
CA VAL A 86 -0.24 -2.87 2.15
C VAL A 86 0.37 -2.54 0.81
N GLU A 87 0.01 -3.32 -0.21
CA GLU A 87 0.44 -3.07 -1.57
C GLU A 87 -0.74 -2.57 -2.41
N LEU A 88 -0.54 -1.44 -3.08
CA LEU A 88 -1.46 -0.89 -4.06
C LEU A 88 -0.77 -0.85 -5.43
N SER A 89 -1.52 -1.07 -6.51
CA SER A 89 -1.09 -0.70 -7.86
C SER A 89 -2.05 0.37 -8.37
N GLU A 90 -1.53 1.58 -8.58
CA GLU A 90 -2.32 2.80 -8.82
C GLU A 90 -3.32 3.07 -7.69
N SER A 91 -4.57 2.66 -7.87
CA SER A 91 -5.64 2.78 -6.87
C SER A 91 -6.37 1.45 -6.67
N THR A 92 -5.72 0.33 -7.02
CA THR A 92 -6.24 -1.03 -6.85
C THR A 92 -5.52 -1.71 -5.70
N PHE A 93 -6.28 -2.39 -4.85
CA PHE A 93 -5.73 -3.20 -3.77
C PHE A 93 -5.08 -4.48 -4.32
N ILE A 94 -3.85 -4.76 -3.91
CA ILE A 94 -3.11 -5.95 -4.35
C ILE A 94 -3.01 -6.96 -3.22
N SER A 95 -2.44 -6.55 -2.09
CA SER A 95 -2.17 -7.46 -0.97
C SER A 95 -2.12 -6.73 0.37
N CYS A 96 -2.28 -7.49 1.46
CA CYS A 96 -1.89 -7.08 2.80
C CYS A 96 -1.09 -8.20 3.46
N GLU A 97 -0.11 -7.81 4.27
CA GLU A 97 0.68 -8.73 5.07
C GLU A 97 0.91 -8.13 6.46
N ILE A 98 0.90 -8.97 7.49
CA ILE A 98 1.24 -8.56 8.85
C ILE A 98 2.60 -9.11 9.19
N GLY A 99 3.44 -8.28 9.81
CA GLY A 99 4.70 -8.72 10.39
C GLY A 99 4.74 -8.43 11.88
N ILE A 100 5.63 -9.13 12.58
CA ILE A 100 5.84 -8.99 14.01
C ILE A 100 6.94 -7.95 14.21
N LYS A 101 6.69 -6.97 15.08
CA LYS A 101 7.73 -6.04 15.52
C LYS A 101 8.74 -6.83 16.35
N GLU A 102 10.00 -6.77 15.99
CA GLU A 102 11.07 -7.29 16.84
C GLU A 102 11.04 -6.50 18.15
N THR A 103 10.58 -7.13 19.23
CA THR A 103 10.83 -6.61 20.57
C THR A 103 12.32 -6.80 20.81
N LEU A 104 13.08 -5.70 20.78
CA LEU A 104 14.41 -5.67 21.37
C LEU A 104 14.24 -6.01 22.85
N LEU A 105 14.41 -7.28 23.18
CA LEU A 105 14.79 -7.69 24.52
C LEU A 105 16.20 -7.14 24.70
N VAL A 106 16.29 -5.91 25.18
CA VAL A 106 17.52 -5.39 25.76
C VAL A 106 17.60 -6.07 27.13
N ASP A 107 18.35 -7.18 27.18
CA ASP A 107 18.85 -7.75 28.43
C ASP A 107 19.86 -6.79 29.09
#